data_AF-A0A350I011-F1
#
_entry.id   AF-A0A350I011-F1
#
_cell.length_a   1.000
_cell.length_b   1.000
_cell.length_c   1.000
_cell.angle_alpha   90.00
_cell.angle_beta   90.00
_cell.angle_gamma   90.00
#
_symmetry.space_group_name_H-M   'P 1'
#
loop_
_entity.id
_entity.type
_entity.pdbx_description
1 polymer ?
#
loop_
_entity_poly.entity_id
_entity_poly.type
_entity_poly.pdbx_seq_one_letter_code
_entity_poly.pdbx_strand_id
1 'polypeptide(L)'
;MEQTDHRFESFVIEHQDMVFNCAVRILANRTEAQDIAQETFLRAYKHFESLRDEPAVRGWLKTVTRNLCLNHITRYRSKWRFFSDWRKSETENKGWDPVDSIPSPSPDKTEAERSDERSLLEELLNAFPDHQRIPLVLFHFDELSYEEIAGSLKIS
;
A
#
# COMPACT_ATOMS: atom_id res chain seq x y z
N MET A 1 -15.21 23.41 17.62
CA MET A 1 -14.62 23.38 16.26
C MET A 1 -13.12 23.47 16.37
N GLU A 2 -12.55 24.59 16.83
CA GLU A 2 -11.08 24.78 16.98
C GLU A 2 -10.34 23.64 17.68
N GLN A 3 -10.88 23.10 18.78
CA GLN A 3 -10.23 22.01 19.51
C GLN A 3 -10.31 20.64 18.81
N THR A 4 -11.33 20.40 17.97
CA THR A 4 -11.43 19.19 17.16
C THR A 4 -10.42 19.23 16.01
N ASP A 5 -10.22 20.42 15.43
CA ASP A 5 -9.31 20.63 14.30
C ASP A 5 -7.85 20.42 14.71
N HIS A 6 -7.41 20.93 15.87
CA HIS A 6 -6.06 20.68 16.39
C HIS A 6 -5.81 19.21 16.78
N ARG A 7 -6.83 18.51 17.30
CA ARG A 7 -6.73 17.07 17.60
C ARG A 7 -6.62 16.26 16.32
N PHE A 8 -7.35 16.65 15.28
CA PHE A 8 -7.25 15.99 13.99
C PHE A 8 -5.92 16.26 13.29
N GLU A 9 -5.38 17.47 13.39
CA GLU A 9 -4.04 17.80 12.88
C GLU A 9 -2.97 16.89 13.51
N SER A 10 -3.01 16.71 14.83
CA SER A 10 -2.11 15.81 15.54
C SER A 10 -2.26 14.35 15.07
N PHE A 11 -3.51 13.91 14.85
CA PHE A 11 -3.83 12.59 14.30
C PHE A 11 -3.26 12.39 12.89
N VAL A 12 -3.36 13.40 12.02
CA VAL A 12 -2.77 13.37 10.67
C VAL A 12 -1.25 13.25 10.77
N ILE A 13 -0.61 14.08 11.61
CA ILE A 13 0.86 14.05 11.78
C ILE A 13 1.33 12.69 12.26
N GLU A 14 0.60 12.04 13.18
CA GLU A 14 0.96 10.71 13.69
C GLU A 14 0.89 9.62 12.63
N HIS A 15 -0.01 9.74 11.65
CA HIS A 15 -0.34 8.65 10.73
C HIS A 15 0.04 8.90 9.27
N GLN A 16 0.41 10.12 8.89
CA GLN A 16 0.67 10.52 7.50
C GLN A 16 1.74 9.65 6.84
N ASP A 17 2.84 9.33 7.53
CA ASP A 17 3.93 8.55 6.96
C ASP A 17 3.49 7.12 6.67
N MET A 18 2.73 6.51 7.59
CA MET A 18 2.21 5.16 7.40
C MET A 18 1.22 5.11 6.23
N VAL A 19 0.28 6.06 6.17
CA VAL A 19 -0.72 6.16 5.09
C VAL A 19 -0.03 6.39 3.75
N PHE A 20 0.90 7.35 3.70
CA PHE A 20 1.63 7.69 2.49
C PHE A 20 2.49 6.53 1.99
N ASN A 21 3.27 5.88 2.88
CA ASN A 21 4.12 4.76 2.50
C ASN A 21 3.31 3.54 2.04
N CYS A 22 2.15 3.29 2.66
CA CYS A 22 1.21 2.26 2.18
C CYS A 22 0.77 2.56 0.74
N ALA A 23 0.34 3.79 0.47
CA ALA A 23 -0.08 4.19 -0.87
C ALA A 23 1.05 4.16 -1.91
N VAL A 24 2.25 4.62 -1.55
CA VAL A 24 3.43 4.60 -2.45
C VAL A 24 3.79 3.18 -2.86
N ARG A 25 3.82 2.23 -1.91
CA ARG A 25 4.11 0.82 -2.21
C ARG A 25 3.10 0.20 -3.16
N ILE A 26 1.82 0.59 -3.06
CA ILE A 26 0.74 0.06 -3.90
C ILE A 26 0.63 0.77 -5.26
N LEU A 27 0.99 2.05 -5.37
CA LEU A 27 0.80 2.83 -6.60
C LEU A 27 2.08 3.03 -7.40
N ALA A 28 3.26 2.90 -6.79
CA ALA A 28 4.55 3.25 -7.40
C ALA A 28 4.58 4.69 -7.98
N ASN A 29 3.72 5.57 -7.47
CA ASN A 29 3.57 6.95 -7.93
C ASN A 29 3.30 7.86 -6.73
N ARG A 30 4.23 8.76 -6.43
CA ARG A 30 4.16 9.63 -5.25
C ARG A 30 3.01 10.64 -5.33
N THR A 31 2.71 11.16 -6.52
CA THR A 31 1.61 12.12 -6.71
C THR A 31 0.26 11.43 -6.49
N GLU A 32 0.04 10.27 -7.12
CA GLU A 32 -1.18 9.49 -6.89
C GLU A 32 -1.30 9.07 -5.41
N ALA A 33 -0.17 8.73 -4.76
CA ALA A 33 -0.14 8.39 -3.35
C ALA A 33 -0.50 9.58 -2.43
N GLN A 34 -0.07 10.80 -2.77
CA GLN A 34 -0.46 12.01 -2.04
C GLN A 34 -1.97 12.26 -2.13
N ASP A 35 -2.56 12.08 -3.31
CA ASP A 35 -4.00 12.25 -3.50
C ASP A 35 -4.79 11.20 -2.69
N ILE A 36 -4.33 9.95 -2.68
CA ILE A 36 -4.95 8.87 -1.90
C ILE A 36 -4.78 9.10 -0.40
N ALA A 37 -3.64 9.61 0.05
CA ALA A 37 -3.42 9.96 1.45
C ALA A 37 -4.38 11.07 1.91
N GLN A 38 -4.54 12.11 1.10
CA GLN A 38 -5.50 13.19 1.36
C GLN A 38 -6.93 12.65 1.45
N GLU A 39 -7.39 11.86 0.47
CA GLU A 39 -8.72 11.26 0.48
C GLU A 39 -8.92 10.31 1.69
N THR A 40 -7.86 9.59 2.11
CA THR A 40 -7.90 8.76 3.33
C THR A 40 -8.19 9.61 4.55
N PHE A 41 -7.47 10.72 4.74
CA PHE A 41 -7.67 11.61 5.88
C PHE A 41 -9.00 12.38 5.81
N LEU A 42 -9.48 12.75 4.62
CA LEU A 42 -10.82 13.32 4.46
C LEU A 42 -11.91 12.34 4.91
N ARG A 43 -11.75 11.04 4.67
CA ARG A 43 -12.64 10.00 5.19
C ARG A 43 -12.48 9.83 6.70
N ALA A 44 -11.25 9.84 7.20
CA ALA A 44 -10.97 9.75 8.63
C ALA A 44 -11.63 10.91 9.39
N TYR A 45 -11.58 12.14 8.87
CA TYR A 45 -12.19 13.32 9.48
C TYR A 45 -13.70 13.12 9.71
N LYS A 46 -14.40 12.53 8.73
CA LYS A 46 -15.86 12.22 8.83
C LYS A 46 -16.19 11.22 9.94
N HIS A 47 -15.21 10.41 10.37
CA HIS A 47 -15.37 9.38 11.40
C HIS A 47 -14.46 9.65 12.62
N PHE A 48 -13.92 10.86 12.75
CA PHE A 48 -12.82 11.13 13.68
C PHE A 48 -13.21 10.90 15.15
N GLU A 49 -14.42 11.30 15.53
CA GLU A 49 -14.92 11.13 16.90
C GLU A 49 -14.95 9.66 17.35
N SER A 50 -15.22 8.72 16.44
CA SER A 50 -15.19 7.28 16.75
C SER A 50 -13.80 6.67 16.64
N LEU A 51 -12.95 7.19 15.75
CA LEU A 51 -11.64 6.60 15.43
C LEU A 51 -10.53 6.98 16.42
N ARG A 52 -10.60 8.18 17.00
CA ARG A 52 -9.47 8.77 17.75
C ARG A 52 -9.05 7.99 19.00
N ASP A 53 -9.96 7.20 19.58
CA ASP A 53 -9.73 6.43 20.81
C ASP A 53 -9.74 4.91 20.53
N GLU A 54 -9.74 4.51 19.25
CA GLU A 54 -9.86 3.12 18.85
C GLU A 54 -8.49 2.43 18.71
N PRO A 55 -8.23 1.30 19.38
CA PRO A 55 -6.95 0.57 19.26
C PRO A 55 -6.63 0.13 17.83
N ALA A 56 -7.67 0.00 17.00
CA ALA A 56 -7.58 -0.50 15.62
C ALA A 56 -7.41 0.61 14.57
N VAL A 57 -7.23 1.88 14.95
CA VAL A 57 -7.15 3.02 14.02
C VAL A 57 -6.13 2.81 12.88
N ARG A 58 -4.94 2.29 13.20
CA ARG A 58 -3.90 2.02 12.19
C ARG A 58 -4.36 0.99 11.17
N GLY A 59 -5.03 -0.06 11.62
CA GLY A 59 -5.60 -1.09 10.74
C GLY A 59 -6.73 -0.54 9.86
N TRP A 60 -7.59 0.30 10.43
CA TRP A 60 -8.65 0.98 9.68
C TRP A 60 -8.06 1.89 8.59
N LEU A 61 -7.07 2.73 8.93
CA LEU A 61 -6.40 3.61 7.98
C LEU A 61 -5.75 2.82 6.85
N LYS A 62 -4.97 1.76 7.17
CA LYS A 62 -4.39 0.87 6.15
C LYS A 62 -5.47 0.30 5.22
N THR A 63 -6.57 -0.18 5.79
CA THR A 63 -7.69 -0.75 5.02
C THR A 63 -8.30 0.28 4.06
N VAL A 64 -8.56 1.50 4.54
CA VAL A 64 -9.13 2.58 3.72
C VAL A 64 -8.16 2.99 2.61
N THR A 65 -6.89 3.21 2.94
CA THR A 65 -5.83 3.58 1.98
C THR A 65 -5.68 2.53 0.89
N ARG A 66 -5.58 1.25 1.28
CA ARG A 66 -5.50 0.12 0.35
C ARG A 66 -6.69 0.07 -0.58
N ASN A 67 -7.91 0.15 -0.04
CA ASN A 67 -9.13 0.11 -0.84
C ASN A 67 -9.21 1.28 -1.82
N LEU A 68 -8.76 2.46 -1.42
CA LEU A 68 -8.65 3.62 -2.31
C LEU A 68 -7.64 3.38 -3.42
N CYS A 69 -6.46 2.83 -3.11
CA CYS A 69 -5.43 2.50 -4.11
C CYS A 69 -5.95 1.49 -5.13
N LEU A 70 -6.53 0.37 -4.67
CA LEU A 70 -7.04 -0.68 -5.55
C LEU A 70 -8.17 -0.16 -6.45
N ASN A 71 -9.04 0.69 -5.92
CA ASN A 71 -10.06 1.36 -6.71
C ASN A 71 -9.48 2.33 -7.73
N HIS A 72 -8.46 3.11 -7.37
CA HIS A 72 -7.76 4.02 -8.27
C HIS A 72 -7.16 3.24 -9.44
N ILE A 73 -6.43 2.17 -9.13
CA ILE A 73 -5.84 1.27 -10.12
C ILE A 73 -6.92 0.67 -11.03
N THR A 74 -8.01 0.13 -10.47
CA THR A 74 -9.07 -0.52 -11.26
C THR A 74 -9.78 0.46 -12.19
N ARG A 75 -10.01 1.71 -11.76
CA ARG A 75 -10.70 2.74 -12.55
C ARG A 75 -9.84 3.34 -13.65
N TYR A 76 -8.56 3.61 -13.38
CA TYR A 76 -7.67 4.30 -14.31
C TYR A 76 -6.81 3.38 -15.16
N ARG A 77 -6.53 2.16 -14.68
CA ARG A 77 -5.73 1.16 -15.39
C ARG A 77 -6.61 -0.02 -15.77
N SER A 78 -7.49 0.15 -16.77
CA SER A 78 -8.31 -0.89 -17.45
C SER A 78 -7.55 -2.18 -17.89
N LYS A 79 -6.26 -2.26 -17.60
CA LYS A 79 -5.27 -3.31 -17.84
C LYS A 79 -5.29 -4.46 -16.83
N TRP A 80 -6.12 -4.48 -15.78
CA TRP A 80 -6.20 -5.67 -14.88
C TRP A 80 -6.73 -6.95 -15.53
N ARG A 81 -7.10 -6.90 -16.83
CA ARG A 81 -7.25 -8.08 -17.68
C ARG A 81 -5.95 -8.85 -17.95
N PHE A 82 -4.78 -8.36 -17.53
CA PHE A 82 -3.50 -9.03 -17.81
C PHE A 82 -3.38 -10.44 -17.23
N PHE A 83 -3.99 -10.77 -16.09
CA PHE A 83 -3.94 -12.16 -15.58
C PHE A 83 -4.74 -13.15 -16.45
N SER A 84 -5.77 -12.69 -17.17
CA SER A 84 -6.48 -13.52 -18.15
C SER A 84 -5.66 -13.76 -19.43
N ASP A 85 -4.77 -12.83 -19.79
CA ASP A 85 -3.87 -12.95 -20.94
C ASP A 85 -2.52 -13.62 -20.58
N TRP A 86 -2.08 -13.55 -19.32
CA TRP A 86 -0.87 -14.24 -18.81
C TRP A 86 -0.98 -15.76 -19.01
N ARG A 87 -2.16 -16.32 -18.72
CA ARG A 87 -2.46 -17.74 -18.93
C ARG A 87 -2.36 -18.18 -20.40
N LYS A 88 -2.31 -17.26 -21.37
CA LYS A 88 -2.08 -17.52 -22.80
C LYS A 88 -0.63 -17.29 -23.25
N SER A 89 0.18 -16.60 -22.46
CA SER A 89 1.54 -16.17 -22.83
C SER A 89 2.63 -17.11 -22.29
N GLU A 90 2.26 -18.21 -21.64
CA GLU A 90 3.15 -19.09 -20.87
C GLU A 90 4.00 -20.05 -21.74
N THR A 91 4.32 -19.68 -22.98
CA THR A 91 5.28 -20.44 -23.80
C THR A 91 6.71 -19.91 -23.75
N GLU A 92 6.98 -18.68 -23.31
CA GLU A 92 8.35 -18.18 -23.26
C GLU A 92 8.57 -17.15 -22.15
N ASN A 93 8.91 -17.57 -20.93
CA ASN A 93 9.97 -16.87 -20.20
C ASN A 93 10.58 -17.71 -19.08
N LYS A 94 11.90 -17.65 -18.99
CA LYS A 94 12.74 -18.39 -18.04
C LYS A 94 12.52 -17.86 -16.62
N GLY A 95 12.55 -18.80 -15.67
CA GLY A 95 12.31 -18.57 -14.25
C GLY A 95 13.15 -17.43 -13.68
N TRP A 96 12.44 -16.46 -13.12
CA TRP A 96 12.95 -15.53 -12.13
C TRP A 96 11.96 -15.60 -10.96
N ASP A 97 12.39 -16.19 -9.85
CA ASP A 97 11.71 -16.13 -8.56
C ASP A 97 12.43 -15.12 -7.65
N PRO A 98 11.93 -13.87 -7.49
CA PRO A 98 12.48 -12.91 -6.54
C PRO A 98 11.69 -12.84 -5.24
N VAL A 99 11.22 -13.99 -4.73
CA VAL A 99 10.46 -14.06 -3.46
C VAL A 99 11.36 -14.03 -2.21
N ASP A 100 12.67 -14.28 -2.35
CA ASP A 100 13.59 -14.38 -1.20
C ASP A 100 14.37 -13.11 -0.84
N SER A 101 14.16 -11.98 -1.53
CA SER A 101 15.02 -10.79 -1.40
C SER A 101 14.33 -9.54 -0.84
N ILE A 102 13.18 -9.68 -0.16
CA ILE A 102 12.62 -8.55 0.59
C ILE A 102 13.46 -8.40 1.87
N PRO A 103 14.21 -7.30 2.04
CA PRO A 103 15.02 -7.11 3.24
C PRO A 103 14.09 -7.04 4.46
N SER A 104 14.31 -7.93 5.42
CA SER A 104 13.63 -7.86 6.72
C SER A 104 14.33 -6.80 7.60
N PRO A 105 13.59 -5.88 8.24
CA PRO A 105 14.19 -4.87 9.08
C PRO A 105 14.97 -5.53 10.23
N SER A 106 16.28 -5.25 10.32
CA SER A 106 17.13 -5.65 11.45
C SER A 106 17.14 -4.57 12.54
N PRO A 107 17.12 -4.95 13.83
CA PRO A 107 16.97 -4.00 14.93
C PRO A 107 18.17 -3.05 15.13
N ASP A 108 19.40 -3.43 14.71
CA ASP A 108 20.65 -2.70 15.01
C ASP A 108 21.05 -1.58 14.02
N LYS A 109 20.17 -1.18 13.10
CA LYS A 109 20.52 -0.21 12.05
C LYS A 109 20.48 1.25 12.50
N THR A 110 21.34 2.10 11.93
CA THR A 110 21.25 3.56 12.05
C THR A 110 20.06 4.11 11.25
N GLU A 111 19.61 5.35 11.51
CA GLU A 111 18.49 5.94 10.75
C GLU A 111 18.84 6.13 9.26
N ALA A 112 20.10 6.45 8.95
CA ALA A 112 20.59 6.53 7.58
C ALA A 112 20.47 5.16 6.88
N GLU A 113 20.93 4.08 7.52
CA GLU A 113 20.83 2.73 6.97
C GLU A 113 19.36 2.28 6.76
N ARG A 114 18.44 2.65 7.67
CA ARG A 114 17.01 2.37 7.50
C ARG A 114 16.39 3.18 6.36
N SER A 115 16.88 4.38 6.10
CA SER A 115 16.45 5.22 4.98
C SER A 115 16.94 4.64 3.64
N ASP A 116 18.20 4.23 3.59
CA ASP A 116 18.81 3.62 2.40
C ASP A 116 18.11 2.30 2.04
N GLU A 117 17.83 1.45 3.04
CA GLU A 117 17.10 0.20 2.85
C GLU A 117 15.66 0.43 2.37
N ARG A 118 14.96 1.43 2.93
CA ARG A 118 13.62 1.82 2.46
C ARG A 118 13.65 2.29 1.00
N SER A 119 14.64 3.09 0.65
CA SER A 119 14.79 3.63 -0.71
C SER A 119 15.08 2.52 -1.71
N LEU A 120 15.98 1.59 -1.37
CA LEU A 120 16.28 0.42 -2.18
C LEU A 120 15.06 -0.49 -2.35
N LEU A 121 14.33 -0.75 -1.27
CA LEU A 121 13.10 -1.55 -1.32
C LEU A 121 12.04 -0.91 -2.22
N GLU A 122 11.86 0.41 -2.14
CA GLU A 122 10.95 1.15 -3.02
C GLU A 122 11.38 1.06 -4.49
N GLU A 123 12.67 1.19 -4.78
CA GLU A 123 13.22 1.03 -6.12
C GLU A 123 12.98 -0.37 -6.68
N LEU A 124 13.26 -1.41 -5.89
CA LEU A 124 13.03 -2.80 -6.26
C LEU A 124 11.55 -3.07 -6.52
N LEU A 125 10.67 -2.62 -5.63
CA LEU A 125 9.22 -2.76 -5.82
C LEU A 125 8.78 -2.05 -7.10
N ASN A 126 9.24 -0.82 -7.35
CA ASN A 126 8.88 -0.05 -8.53
C ASN A 126 9.38 -0.66 -9.86
N ALA A 127 10.42 -1.51 -9.83
CA ALA A 127 10.87 -2.24 -11.01
C ALA A 127 9.88 -3.34 -11.43
N PHE A 128 9.02 -3.82 -10.52
CA PHE A 128 8.00 -4.81 -10.84
C PHE A 128 6.80 -4.19 -11.57
N PRO A 129 6.28 -4.86 -12.61
CA PRO A 129 4.96 -4.55 -13.14
C PRO A 129 3.89 -4.56 -12.05
N ASP A 130 2.88 -3.68 -12.18
CA ASP A 130 1.79 -3.54 -11.19
C ASP A 130 1.15 -4.88 -10.77
N HIS A 131 0.97 -5.81 -11.73
CA HIS A 131 0.35 -7.11 -11.48
C HIS A 131 1.20 -8.04 -10.60
N GLN A 132 2.52 -7.88 -10.56
CA GLN A 132 3.40 -8.64 -9.66
C GLN A 132 3.61 -7.90 -8.34
N ARG A 133 3.85 -6.59 -8.43
CA ARG A 133 4.12 -5.72 -7.29
C ARG A 133 2.98 -5.71 -6.27
N ILE A 134 1.74 -5.58 -6.73
CA ILE A 134 0.59 -5.38 -5.84
C ILE A 134 0.32 -6.61 -4.97
N PRO A 135 0.20 -7.85 -5.50
CA PRO A 135 0.08 -9.04 -4.67
C PRO A 135 1.21 -9.17 -3.64
N LEU A 136 2.47 -8.93 -4.04
CA LEU A 136 3.63 -8.97 -3.13
C LEU A 136 3.49 -7.95 -2.00
N VAL A 137 3.09 -6.72 -2.31
CA VAL A 137 2.91 -5.69 -1.30
C VAL A 137 1.79 -6.05 -0.32
N LEU A 138 0.67 -6.55 -0.83
CA LEU A 138 -0.47 -6.97 -0.02
C LEU A 138 -0.14 -8.14 0.90
N PHE A 139 0.67 -9.09 0.42
CA PHE A 139 1.10 -10.23 1.21
C PHE A 139 2.10 -9.83 2.31
N HIS A 140 3.15 -9.10 1.95
CA HIS A 140 4.27 -8.83 2.87
C HIS A 140 4.07 -7.63 3.81
N PHE A 141 3.28 -6.61 3.44
CA PHE A 141 3.13 -5.39 4.25
C PHE A 141 1.73 -5.19 4.86
N ASP A 142 0.73 -5.80 4.24
CA ASP A 142 -0.64 -5.81 4.74
C ASP A 142 -1.02 -7.16 5.36
N GLU A 143 -0.11 -8.15 5.36
CA GLU A 143 -0.25 -9.47 5.98
C GLU A 143 -1.51 -10.24 5.54
N LEU A 144 -1.96 -9.99 4.31
CA LEU A 144 -3.16 -10.63 3.77
C LEU A 144 -2.86 -12.04 3.29
N SER A 145 -3.80 -12.94 3.55
CA SER A 145 -3.78 -14.29 2.98
C SER A 145 -3.97 -14.27 1.46
N TYR A 146 -3.55 -15.35 0.80
CA TYR A 146 -3.79 -15.52 -0.64
C TYR A 146 -5.27 -15.38 -1.02
N GLU A 147 -6.17 -15.86 -0.17
CA GLU A 147 -7.63 -15.77 -0.39
C GLU A 147 -8.12 -14.31 -0.32
N GLU A 148 -7.66 -13.54 0.66
CA GLU A 148 -8.01 -12.11 0.80
C GLU A 148 -7.43 -11.26 -0.33
N ILE A 149 -6.21 -11.59 -0.77
CA ILE A 149 -5.59 -10.97 -1.94
C ILE A 149 -6.44 -11.29 -3.17
N ALA A 150 -6.73 -12.56 -3.44
CA ALA A 150 -7.54 -12.98 -4.57
C ALA A 150 -8.91 -12.29 -4.60
N GLY A 151 -9.61 -12.24 -3.46
CA GLY A 151 -10.89 -11.55 -3.32
C GLY A 151 -10.80 -10.05 -3.59
N SER A 152 -9.74 -9.39 -3.11
CA SER A 152 -9.53 -7.95 -3.31
C SER A 152 -9.12 -7.60 -4.74
N LEU A 153 -8.39 -8.52 -5.37
CA LEU A 153 -7.93 -8.42 -6.75
C LEU A 153 -8.96 -8.93 -7.77
N LYS A 154 -10.06 -9.53 -7.30
CA LYS A 154 -11.13 -10.13 -8.10
C LYS A 154 -10.61 -11.21 -9.07
N ILE A 155 -9.70 -12.04 -8.57
CA ILE A 155 -9.14 -13.21 -9.29
C ILE A 155 -9.53 -14.49 -8.56
N SER A 156 -9.62 -15.60 -9.30
CA SER A 156 -10.02 -16.94 -8.80
C SER A 156 -8.87 -17.93 -8.85
#